data_AF-A0A527Z4P5-F1
#
_entry.id   AF-A0A527Z4P5-F1
#
_cell.length_a   1.000
_cell.length_b   1.000
_cell.length_c   1.000
_cell.angle_alpha   90.00
_cell.angle_beta   90.00
_cell.angle_gamma   90.00
#
_symmetry.space_group_name_H-M   'P 1'
#
loop_
_entity.id
_entity.type
_entity.pdbx_description
1 polymer ?
#
loop_
_entity_poly.entity_id
_entity_poly.type
_entity_poly.pdbx_seq_one_letter_code
_entity_poly.pdbx_strand_id
1 'polypeptide(L)'
;MHTRVGSADSHLIGYRADVDGLRAIAVISVIAFHLSRSWLPGGYLGVDIFFVLSGYLITLILWREALKGQFSILRFYERRIRRIMPALLLLLFLPP
;
A
#
# COMPACT_ATOMS: atom_id res chain seq x y z
N MET A 1 -9.60 -0.72 44.58
CA MET A 1 -10.63 -0.43 43.54
C MET A 1 -10.11 0.68 42.62
N HIS A 2 -9.17 0.37 41.73
CA HIS A 2 -8.69 1.28 40.67
C HIS A 2 -8.52 0.46 39.39
N THR A 3 -9.55 0.45 38.56
CA THR A 3 -9.56 -0.20 37.24
C THR A 3 -8.83 0.70 36.24
N ARG A 4 -7.52 0.46 36.04
CA ARG A 4 -6.78 0.98 34.89
C ARG A 4 -7.14 0.14 33.66
N VAL A 5 -8.28 0.43 33.05
CA VAL A 5 -8.63 -0.02 31.70
C VAL A 5 -8.53 1.19 30.79
N GLY A 6 -7.42 1.29 30.06
CA GLY A 6 -7.23 2.38 29.11
C GLY A 6 -5.77 2.60 28.78
N SER A 7 -5.22 1.81 27.85
CA SER A 7 -4.07 2.18 26.98
C SER A 7 -3.61 1.05 26.03
N ALA A 8 -4.36 -0.02 25.79
CA ALA A 8 -3.86 -1.17 24.99
C ALA A 8 -4.68 -1.57 23.76
N ASP A 9 -5.78 -0.88 23.44
CA ASP A 9 -6.71 -1.31 22.38
C ASP A 9 -6.78 -0.37 21.16
N SER A 10 -5.71 0.40 20.90
CA SER A 10 -5.60 1.26 19.71
C SER A 10 -4.87 0.61 18.52
N HIS A 11 -4.48 -0.67 18.60
CA HIS A 11 -3.69 -1.38 17.57
C HIS A 11 -4.47 -2.37 16.68
N LEU A 12 -5.80 -2.47 16.80
CA LEU A 12 -6.60 -3.53 16.15
C LEU A 12 -7.11 -3.21 14.73
N ILE A 13 -6.65 -2.13 14.08
CA ILE A 13 -6.63 -2.12 12.62
C ILE A 13 -5.39 -2.92 12.23
N GLY A 14 -5.48 -4.24 12.33
CA GLY A 14 -4.32 -5.14 12.23
C GLY A 14 -3.47 -4.86 10.99
N TYR A 15 -2.35 -4.17 11.20
CA TYR A 15 -1.34 -3.94 10.21
C TYR A 15 -0.86 -5.29 9.69
N ARG A 16 -1.12 -5.58 8.42
CA ARG A 16 -0.75 -6.85 7.77
C ARG A 16 0.69 -6.75 7.25
N ALA A 17 1.62 -6.83 8.19
CA ALA A 17 3.06 -6.77 7.92
C ALA A 17 3.53 -7.81 6.90
N ASP A 18 2.85 -8.96 6.83
CA ASP A 18 3.04 -10.00 5.83
C ASP A 18 2.82 -9.49 4.41
N VAL A 19 1.72 -8.78 4.15
CA VAL A 19 1.39 -8.25 2.82
C VAL A 19 2.32 -7.11 2.44
N ASP A 20 2.62 -6.22 3.40
CA ASP A 20 3.55 -5.11 3.15
C ASP A 20 4.99 -5.59 2.94
N GLY A 21 5.41 -6.67 3.62
CA GLY A 21 6.68 -7.34 3.37
C GLY A 21 6.77 -7.93 1.95
N LEU A 22 5.71 -8.61 1.50
CA LEU A 22 5.63 -9.12 0.12
C LEU A 22 5.66 -7.98 -0.92
N ARG A 23 5.00 -6.85 -0.64
CA ARG A 23 5.08 -5.66 -1.50
C ARG A 23 6.49 -5.08 -1.54
N ALA A 24 7.21 -5.07 -0.43
CA ALA A 24 8.60 -4.61 -0.38
C ALA A 24 9.52 -5.51 -1.24
N ILE A 25 9.37 -6.84 -1.14
CA ILE A 25 10.10 -7.79 -1.99
C ILE A 25 9.80 -7.54 -3.48
N ALA A 26 8.53 -7.30 -3.82
CA ALA A 26 8.12 -6.99 -5.18
C ALA A 26 8.79 -5.71 -5.72
N VAL A 27 8.85 -4.64 -4.93
CA VAL A 27 9.56 -3.39 -5.30
C VAL A 27 11.07 -3.61 -5.44
N ILE A 28 11.70 -4.37 -4.53
CA ILE A 28 13.14 -4.68 -4.60
C ILE A 28 13.46 -5.42 -5.90
N SER A 29 12.61 -6.38 -6.29
CA SER A 29 12.74 -7.11 -7.55
C SER A 29 12.72 -6.18 -8.78
N VAL A 30 11.81 -5.20 -8.78
CA VAL A 30 11.72 -4.17 -9.84
C VAL A 30 12.96 -3.28 -9.87
N ILE A 31 13.45 -2.84 -8.71
CA ILE A 31 14.66 -2.01 -8.61
C ILE A 31 15.88 -2.79 -9.13
N ALA A 32 16.06 -4.03 -8.71
CA ALA A 32 17.16 -4.88 -9.17
C ALA A 32 17.16 -5.07 -10.70
N PHE A 33 15.99 -5.26 -11.29
CA PHE A 33 15.82 -5.36 -12.74
C PHE A 33 16.14 -4.07 -13.50
N HIS A 34 15.91 -2.90 -12.89
CA HIS A 34 16.29 -1.61 -13.48
C HIS A 34 17.78 -1.32 -13.36
N LEU A 35 18.44 -1.77 -12.28
CA LEU A 35 19.90 -1.62 -12.11
C LEU A 35 20.68 -2.47 -13.10
N SER A 36 20.27 -3.72 -13.29
CA SER A 36 20.83 -4.58 -14.32
C SER A 36 19.83 -5.64 -14.72
N ARG A 37 19.42 -5.61 -15.99
CA ARG A 37 18.48 -6.59 -16.54
C ARG A 37 19.02 -8.02 -16.52
N SER A 38 20.35 -8.21 -16.42
CA SER A 38 20.98 -9.53 -16.33
C SER A 38 20.90 -10.16 -14.94
N TRP A 39 20.74 -9.37 -13.87
CA TRP A 39 20.66 -9.89 -12.50
C TRP A 39 19.34 -10.59 -12.22
N LEU A 40 18.25 -10.04 -12.76
CA LEU A 40 16.92 -10.60 -12.57
C LEU A 40 16.05 -10.36 -13.81
N PRO A 41 16.19 -11.15 -14.88
CA PRO A 41 15.47 -10.94 -16.15
C PRO A 41 13.94 -10.90 -16.01
N GLY A 42 13.40 -11.54 -14.96
CA GLY A 42 11.98 -11.56 -14.62
C GLY A 42 11.53 -10.53 -13.58
N GLY A 43 12.38 -9.58 -13.16
CA GLY A 43 12.05 -8.66 -12.07
C GLY A 43 10.92 -7.67 -12.39
N TYR A 44 10.54 -7.52 -13.66
CA TYR A 44 9.33 -6.78 -14.06
C TYR A 44 8.05 -7.36 -13.47
N LEU A 45 8.01 -8.68 -13.19
CA LEU A 45 6.86 -9.35 -12.55
C LEU A 45 6.58 -8.79 -11.15
N GLY A 46 7.58 -8.17 -10.52
CA GLY A 46 7.40 -7.46 -9.25
C GLY A 46 6.39 -6.31 -9.35
N VAL A 47 6.24 -5.68 -10.52
CA VAL A 47 5.21 -4.65 -10.76
C VAL A 47 3.81 -5.26 -10.65
N ASP A 48 3.58 -6.38 -11.34
CA ASP A 48 2.29 -7.08 -11.35
C ASP A 48 1.92 -7.57 -9.94
N ILE A 49 2.87 -8.20 -9.25
CA ILE A 49 2.69 -8.67 -7.87
C ILE A 49 2.35 -7.51 -6.93
N PHE A 50 3.08 -6.39 -7.03
CA PHE A 50 2.84 -5.21 -6.21
C PHE A 50 1.43 -4.64 -6.42
N PHE A 51 0.97 -4.58 -7.67
CA PHE A 51 -0.38 -4.09 -7.98
C PHE A 51 -1.47 -5.03 -7.47
N VAL A 52 -1.32 -6.34 -7.64
CA VAL A 52 -2.27 -7.35 -7.14
C VAL A 52 -2.39 -7.29 -5.61
N LEU A 53 -1.26 -7.26 -4.90
CA LEU A 53 -1.25 -7.18 -3.44
C LEU A 53 -1.87 -5.86 -2.93
N SER A 54 -1.58 -4.75 -3.61
CA SER A 54 -2.18 -3.46 -3.28
C SER A 54 -3.70 -3.50 -3.49
N GLY A 55 -4.16 -4.05 -4.62
CA GLY A 55 -5.58 -4.24 -4.92
C GLY A 55 -6.31 -5.08 -3.87
N TYR A 56 -5.71 -6.21 -3.46
CA TYR A 56 -6.24 -7.05 -2.39
C TYR A 56 -6.42 -6.27 -1.07
N LEU A 57 -5.38 -5.56 -0.62
CA LEU A 57 -5.41 -4.81 0.64
C LEU A 57 -6.45 -3.68 0.58
N ILE A 58 -6.52 -2.99 -0.55
CA ILE A 58 -7.52 -1.95 -0.80
C ILE A 58 -8.92 -2.52 -0.65
N THR A 59 -9.23 -3.61 -1.37
CA THR A 59 -10.57 -4.21 -1.37
C THR A 59 -10.92 -4.71 0.03
N LEU A 60 -9.95 -5.27 0.76
CA LEU A 60 -10.13 -5.69 2.15
C LEU A 60 -10.49 -4.53 3.07
N ILE A 61 -9.84 -3.37 2.92
CA ILE A 61 -10.15 -2.15 3.69
C ILE A 61 -11.55 -1.66 3.35
N LEU A 62 -11.88 -1.57 2.05
CA LEU A 62 -13.21 -1.11 1.61
C LEU A 62 -14.31 -2.05 2.10
N TRP A 63 -14.11 -3.36 2.02
CA TRP A 63 -15.04 -4.37 2.51
C TRP A 63 -15.31 -4.20 4.01
N ARG A 64 -14.26 -3.97 4.80
CA ARG A 64 -14.40 -3.73 6.25
C ARG A 64 -15.09 -2.40 6.57
N GLU A 65 -14.75 -1.33 5.85
CA GLU A 65 -15.43 -0.03 6.01
C GLU A 65 -16.91 -0.12 5.62
N ALA A 66 -17.24 -0.92 4.58
CA ALA A 66 -18.60 -1.15 4.11
C ALA A 66 -19.43 -1.94 5.13
N LEU A 67 -18.88 -3.02 5.70
CA LEU A 67 -19.53 -3.78 6.77
C LEU A 67 -19.83 -2.94 8.02
N LYS A 68 -19.03 -1.88 8.27
CA LYS A 68 -19.23 -0.95 9.38
C LYS A 68 -20.14 0.23 9.03
N GLY A 69 -20.64 0.33 7.79
CA GLY A 69 -21.43 1.47 7.32
C GLY A 69 -20.67 2.80 7.27
N GLN A 70 -19.34 2.77 7.35
CA GLN A 70 -18.48 3.97 7.39
C GLN A 70 -17.83 4.29 6.04
N PHE A 71 -18.05 3.43 5.04
CA PHE A 71 -17.49 3.56 3.71
C PHE A 71 -17.87 4.90 3.06
N SER A 72 -16.85 5.60 2.57
CA SER A 72 -17.03 6.80 1.76
C SER A 72 -16.04 6.77 0.62
N ILE A 73 -16.58 6.71 -0.61
CA ILE A 73 -15.78 6.73 -1.84
C ILE A 73 -14.92 8.00 -1.92
N LEU A 74 -15.48 9.15 -1.48
CA LEU A 74 -14.80 10.44 -1.50
C LEU A 74 -13.56 10.43 -0.60
N ARG A 75 -13.71 9.98 0.66
CA ARG A 75 -12.60 9.87 1.62
C ARG A 75 -11.54 8.87 1.17
N PHE A 76 -11.94 7.83 0.45
CA PHE A 76 -11.01 6.87 -0.13
C PHE A 76 -10.15 7.49 -1.25
N TYR A 77 -10.78 8.17 -2.22
CA TYR A 77 -10.04 8.81 -3.31
C TYR A 77 -9.19 9.97 -2.82
N GLU A 78 -9.64 10.75 -1.83
CA GLU A 78 -8.85 11.84 -1.24
C GLU A 78 -7.52 11.33 -0.68
N ARG A 79 -7.56 10.25 0.12
CA ARG A 79 -6.37 9.61 0.70
C ARG A 79 -5.40 9.11 -0.37
N ARG A 80 -5.92 8.58 -1.48
CA ARG A 80 -5.11 8.10 -2.61
C ARG A 80 -4.48 9.23 -3.40
N ILE A 81 -5.26 10.24 -3.75
CA ILE A 81 -4.83 11.40 -4.53
C ILE A 81 -3.70 12.11 -3.77
N ARG A 82 -3.87 12.35 -2.46
CA ARG A 82 -2.83 12.96 -1.61
C ARG A 82 -1.51 12.18 -1.59
N ARG A 83 -1.54 10.86 -1.82
CA ARG A 83 -0.36 9.99 -1.85
C ARG A 83 0.27 9.86 -3.25
N ILE A 84 -0.54 9.82 -4.31
CA ILE A 84 -0.07 9.57 -5.68
C ILE A 84 0.30 10.89 -6.40
N MET A 85 -0.44 11.97 -6.13
CA MET A 85 -0.20 13.28 -6.76
C MET A 85 1.23 13.79 -6.63
N PRO A 86 1.91 13.69 -5.47
CA PRO A 86 3.27 14.21 -5.34
C PRO A 86 4.22 13.56 -6.36
N ALA A 87 4.17 12.24 -6.51
CA ALA A 87 5.00 11.51 -7.46
C ALA A 87 4.63 11.84 -8.92
N LEU A 88 3.34 12.00 -9.22
CA LEU A 88 2.90 12.38 -10.56
C LEU A 88 3.33 13.81 -10.93
N LEU A 89 3.21 14.76 -10.00
CA LEU A 89 3.64 16.13 -10.20
C LEU A 89 5.16 16.18 -10.41
N LEU A 90 5.93 15.41 -9.62
CA LEU A 90 7.37 15.29 -9.85
C LEU A 90 7.66 14.76 -11.26
N LEU A 91 7.00 13.68 -11.69
CA LEU A 91 7.20 13.14 -13.04
C LEU A 91 6.84 14.13 -14.15
N LEU A 92 5.76 14.91 -13.98
CA LEU A 92 5.27 15.83 -15.02
C LEU A 92 6.09 17.12 -15.11
N PHE A 93 6.58 17.63 -13.98
CA PHE A 93 7.27 18.91 -13.90
C PHE A 93 8.80 18.78 -13.80
N LEU A 94 9.35 17.60 -13.52
CA LEU A 94 10.79 17.38 -13.59
C LEU A 94 11.18 17.28 -15.08
N PRO A 95 11.97 18.25 -15.60
CA PRO A 95 12.45 18.16 -16.98
C PRO A 95 13.32 16.91 -17.17
N PRO A 96 13.30 16.30 -18.37
CA PRO A 96 14.10 15.11 -18.68
C PRO A 96 15.61 15.38 -18.61
#